data_AF-A0A968AFS3-F1
#
_entry.id   AF-A0A968AFS3-F1
#
_cell.length_a   1.000
_cell.length_b   1.000
_cell.length_c   1.000
_cell.angle_alpha   90.00
_cell.angle_beta   90.00
_cell.angle_gamma   90.00
#
_symmetry.space_group_name_H-M   'P 1'
#
loop_
_entity.id
_entity.type
_entity.pdbx_description
1 polymer ?
#
loop_
_entity_poly.entity_id
_entity_poly.type
_entity_poly.pdbx_seq_one_letter_code
_entity_poly.pdbx_strand_id
1 'polypeptide(L)'
;MTIWLDYLARFAGQELEDHRGISPHAGLKLLAVKAAQRVLRRQYRRMSEAIGNAPHELPDQNELRDLAAPWFHSRLNGGEGDMLVGKALWAHKRKKAHMICELSPYACMPNTMSIGAMAGVLGKYPEILYAPLEIKGDAEVHALSRCQMVLTEARRRAQTEFEEVLEQTGLDADSARERLEALPQAARATWPVPRRGATGTAANLVLHLAGMRYRASAA
;
A
#
# COMPACT_ATOMS: atom_id res chain seq x y z
N MET A 1 8.17 -3.83 11.82
CA MET A 1 7.69 -4.22 13.17
C MET A 1 6.35 -3.60 13.53
N THR A 2 6.15 -2.27 13.45
CA THR A 2 4.90 -1.61 13.89
C THR A 2 3.63 -2.09 13.16
N ILE A 3 3.70 -2.30 11.83
CA ILE A 3 2.57 -2.85 11.06
C ILE A 3 2.11 -4.20 11.61
N TRP A 4 3.07 -5.05 11.97
CA TRP A 4 2.79 -6.40 12.46
C TRP A 4 2.16 -6.38 13.86
N LEU A 5 2.63 -5.51 14.75
CA LEU A 5 2.00 -5.30 16.06
C LEU A 5 0.57 -4.75 15.93
N ASP A 6 0.34 -3.83 14.99
CA ASP A 6 -0.99 -3.27 14.72
C ASP A 6 -1.94 -4.35 14.15
N TYR A 7 -1.41 -5.23 13.28
CA TYR A 7 -2.11 -6.40 12.77
C TYR A 7 -2.48 -7.39 13.89
N LEU A 8 -1.53 -7.75 14.75
CA LEU A 8 -1.81 -8.64 15.88
C LEU A 8 -2.84 -8.05 16.84
N ALA A 9 -2.77 -6.75 17.10
CA ALA A 9 -3.77 -6.06 17.93
C ALA A 9 -5.17 -6.12 17.30
N ARG A 10 -5.29 -5.93 15.97
CA ARG A 10 -6.55 -6.17 15.26
C ARG A 10 -7.02 -7.60 15.43
N PHE A 11 -6.14 -8.56 15.19
CA PHE A 11 -6.47 -9.99 15.24
C PHE A 11 -6.99 -10.41 16.62
N ALA A 12 -6.29 -10.00 17.68
CA ALA A 12 -6.73 -10.20 19.06
C ALA A 12 -8.06 -9.49 19.37
N GLY A 13 -8.25 -8.29 18.83
CA GLY A 13 -9.52 -7.55 18.94
C GLY A 13 -10.68 -8.31 18.28
N GLN A 14 -10.46 -8.87 17.09
CA GLN A 14 -11.45 -9.66 16.37
C GLN A 14 -11.82 -10.94 17.12
N GLU A 15 -10.83 -11.64 17.67
CA GLU A 15 -11.09 -12.82 18.50
C GLU A 15 -11.94 -12.47 19.72
N LEU A 16 -11.65 -11.35 20.39
CA LEU A 16 -12.44 -10.88 21.53
C LEU A 16 -13.85 -10.43 21.14
N GLU A 17 -14.04 -9.88 19.94
CA GLU A 17 -15.36 -9.54 19.39
C GLU A 17 -16.22 -10.80 19.19
N ASP A 18 -15.64 -11.84 18.62
CA ASP A 18 -16.32 -13.13 18.40
C ASP A 18 -16.68 -13.84 19.71
N HIS A 19 -15.88 -13.63 20.77
CA HIS A 19 -16.12 -14.21 22.10
C HIS A 19 -16.94 -13.30 23.03
N ARG A 20 -17.53 -12.20 22.53
CA ARG A 20 -18.44 -11.37 23.34
C ARG A 20 -19.66 -12.19 23.72
N GLY A 21 -19.85 -12.38 25.02
CA GLY A 21 -20.92 -13.21 25.59
C GLY A 21 -20.50 -14.65 25.91
N ILE A 22 -19.31 -15.08 25.48
CA ILE A 22 -18.74 -16.41 25.80
C ILE A 22 -17.68 -16.27 26.89
N SER A 23 -16.75 -15.32 26.73
CA SER A 23 -15.63 -15.13 27.65
C SER A 23 -15.94 -14.04 28.69
N PRO A 24 -15.65 -14.27 29.99
CA PRO A 24 -15.79 -13.23 31.00
C PRO A 24 -14.88 -12.04 30.65
N HIS A 25 -15.45 -10.84 30.77
CA HIS A 25 -14.76 -9.56 30.50
C HIS A 25 -14.26 -9.35 29.07
N ALA A 26 -14.76 -10.10 28.07
CA ALA A 26 -14.38 -9.93 26.67
C ALA A 26 -14.50 -8.47 26.19
N GLY A 27 -15.57 -7.76 26.58
CA GLY A 27 -15.76 -6.34 26.26
C GLY A 27 -14.70 -5.41 26.85
N LEU A 28 -14.29 -5.66 28.10
CA LEU A 28 -13.24 -4.86 28.76
C LEU A 28 -11.88 -5.11 28.09
N LYS A 29 -11.57 -6.38 27.79
CA LYS A 29 -10.35 -6.76 27.06
C LYS A 29 -10.31 -6.12 25.66
N LEU A 30 -11.44 -6.12 24.94
CA LEU A 30 -11.55 -5.49 23.63
C LEU A 30 -11.27 -3.98 23.70
N LEU A 31 -11.84 -3.29 24.70
CA LEU A 31 -11.56 -1.88 24.94
C LEU A 31 -10.08 -1.64 25.24
N ALA A 32 -9.45 -2.49 26.07
CA ALA A 32 -8.04 -2.40 26.38
C ALA A 32 -7.15 -2.58 25.13
N VAL A 33 -7.45 -3.56 24.28
CA VAL A 33 -6.72 -3.79 23.01
C VAL A 33 -6.87 -2.58 22.07
N LYS A 34 -8.10 -2.06 21.89
CA LYS A 34 -8.33 -0.86 21.05
C LYS A 34 -7.62 0.38 21.61
N ALA A 35 -7.55 0.53 22.93
CA ALA A 35 -6.80 1.60 23.58
C ALA A 35 -5.29 1.46 23.34
N ALA A 36 -4.74 0.26 23.53
CA ALA A 36 -3.32 -0.03 23.26
C ALA A 36 -2.97 0.23 21.79
N GLN A 37 -3.81 -0.21 20.85
CA GLN A 37 -3.65 0.05 19.42
C GLN A 37 -3.61 1.55 19.10
N ARG A 38 -4.51 2.33 19.72
CA ARG A 38 -4.54 3.79 19.56
C ARG A 38 -3.28 4.45 20.10
N VAL A 39 -2.78 4.00 21.24
CA VAL A 39 -1.50 4.49 21.81
C VAL A 39 -0.35 4.16 20.87
N LEU A 40 -0.24 2.93 20.38
CA LEU A 40 0.79 2.51 19.43
C LEU A 40 0.81 3.40 18.18
N ARG A 41 -0.35 3.57 17.53
CA ARG A 41 -0.48 4.41 16.33
C ARG A 41 -0.15 5.88 16.61
N ARG A 42 -0.51 6.40 17.79
CA ARG A 42 -0.15 7.76 18.21
C ARG A 42 1.36 7.92 18.38
N GLN A 43 2.02 6.98 19.05
CA GLN A 43 3.48 7.07 19.22
C GLN A 43 4.20 6.94 17.88
N TYR A 44 3.76 6.01 17.02
CA TYR A 44 4.30 5.89 15.68
C TYR A 44 4.19 7.21 14.89
N ARG A 45 3.01 7.84 14.91
CA ARG A 45 2.80 9.10 14.20
C ARG A 45 3.72 10.20 14.71
N ARG A 46 3.83 10.35 16.03
CA ARG A 46 4.73 11.34 16.65
C ARG A 46 6.19 11.11 16.25
N MET A 47 6.64 9.86 16.26
CA MET A 47 8.00 9.50 15.83
C MET A 47 8.20 9.75 14.33
N SER A 48 7.22 9.41 13.50
CA SER A 48 7.24 9.66 12.05
C SER A 48 7.33 11.16 11.74
N GLU A 49 6.49 11.97 12.39
CA GLU A 49 6.49 13.42 12.26
C GLU A 49 7.84 14.03 12.68
N ALA A 50 8.44 13.53 13.77
CA ALA A 50 9.74 13.99 14.26
C ALA A 50 10.89 13.75 13.26
N ILE A 51 10.75 12.76 12.36
CA ILE A 51 11.74 12.47 11.30
C ILE A 51 11.26 12.93 9.91
N GLY A 52 10.29 13.84 9.85
CA GLY A 52 9.83 14.45 8.59
C GLY A 52 8.86 13.60 7.78
N ASN A 53 8.17 12.64 8.40
CA ASN A 53 7.30 11.66 7.75
C ASN A 53 8.03 10.80 6.72
N ALA A 54 9.31 10.51 6.95
CA ALA A 54 10.09 9.62 6.10
C ALA A 54 9.50 8.18 6.00
N PRO A 55 8.98 7.58 7.08
CA PRO A 55 8.29 6.30 6.99
C PRO A 55 6.99 6.40 6.21
N HIS A 56 6.64 5.33 5.48
CA HIS A 56 5.35 5.22 4.83
C HIS A 56 4.18 5.24 5.83
N GLU A 57 3.03 5.76 5.38
CA GLU A 57 1.78 5.73 6.13
C GLU A 57 1.44 4.31 6.59
N LEU A 58 1.12 4.15 7.88
CA LEU A 58 0.54 2.90 8.39
C LEU A 58 -0.91 2.82 7.93
N PRO A 59 -1.28 1.83 7.10
CA PRO A 59 -2.67 1.66 6.70
C PRO A 59 -3.52 1.19 7.87
N ASP A 60 -4.80 1.61 7.90
CA ASP A 60 -5.72 1.16 8.94
C ASP A 60 -6.08 -0.31 8.74
N GLN A 61 -5.73 -1.15 9.71
CA GLN A 61 -5.98 -2.59 9.67
C GLN A 61 -7.47 -2.95 9.53
N ASN A 62 -8.40 -2.13 10.06
CA ASN A 62 -9.83 -2.37 9.89
C ASN A 62 -10.28 -2.01 8.47
N GLU A 63 -9.79 -0.91 7.90
CA GLU A 63 -10.04 -0.56 6.50
C GLU A 63 -9.55 -1.68 5.57
N LEU A 64 -8.35 -2.21 5.84
CA LEU A 64 -7.79 -3.33 5.06
C LEU A 64 -8.65 -4.59 5.17
N ARG A 65 -9.14 -4.92 6.38
CA ARG A 65 -10.07 -6.03 6.60
C ARG A 65 -11.37 -5.83 5.81
N ASP A 66 -11.96 -4.64 5.88
CA ASP A 66 -13.22 -4.33 5.20
C ASP A 66 -13.08 -4.41 3.68
N LEU A 67 -11.95 -3.96 3.13
CA LEU A 67 -11.63 -4.08 1.71
C LEU A 67 -11.46 -5.56 1.29
N ALA A 68 -10.86 -6.38 2.14
CA ALA A 68 -10.60 -7.79 1.86
C ALA A 68 -11.81 -8.70 2.08
N ALA A 69 -12.75 -8.33 2.95
CA ALA A 69 -13.84 -9.18 3.41
C ALA A 69 -14.67 -9.84 2.28
N PRO A 70 -14.95 -9.18 1.13
CA PRO A 70 -15.68 -9.81 0.03
C PRO A 70 -14.91 -10.93 -0.69
N TRP A 71 -13.59 -10.99 -0.53
CA TRP A 71 -12.69 -11.82 -1.31
C TRP A 71 -11.99 -12.89 -0.48
N PHE A 72 -11.69 -12.57 0.78
CA PHE A 72 -10.92 -13.43 1.66
C PHE A 72 -11.46 -13.33 3.08
N HIS A 73 -11.87 -14.47 3.64
CA HIS A 73 -12.39 -14.49 4.99
C HIS A 73 -11.24 -14.37 6.00
N SER A 74 -11.26 -13.31 6.83
CA SER A 74 -10.27 -13.00 7.88
C SER A 74 -10.00 -14.07 8.95
N ARG A 75 -10.68 -15.23 8.90
CA ARG A 75 -10.50 -16.37 9.83
C ARG A 75 -9.82 -17.57 9.15
N LEU A 76 -9.57 -17.49 7.84
CA LEU A 76 -8.70 -18.42 7.12
C LEU A 76 -7.27 -18.10 7.55
N ASN A 77 -6.94 -18.57 8.75
CA ASN A 77 -5.72 -18.27 9.48
C ASN A 77 -4.52 -19.01 8.87
N GLY A 78 -3.33 -18.56 9.25
CA GLY A 78 -2.05 -19.14 8.79
C GLY A 78 -1.08 -18.09 8.27
N GLY A 79 -1.51 -16.86 8.10
CA GLY A 79 -0.66 -15.76 7.63
C GLY A 79 -1.44 -14.47 7.47
N GLU A 80 -0.91 -13.55 6.66
CA GLU A 80 -1.50 -12.24 6.36
C GLU A 80 -2.40 -12.27 5.10
N GLY A 81 -3.07 -13.39 4.80
CA GLY A 81 -3.79 -13.58 3.53
C GLY A 81 -4.89 -12.54 3.25
N ASP A 82 -5.73 -12.24 4.24
CA ASP A 82 -6.74 -11.17 4.16
C ASP A 82 -6.07 -9.79 4.00
N MET A 83 -4.97 -9.57 4.72
CA MET A 83 -4.21 -8.33 4.65
C MET A 83 -3.54 -8.11 3.30
N LEU A 84 -3.06 -9.16 2.63
CA LEU A 84 -2.45 -9.06 1.30
C LEU A 84 -3.47 -8.54 0.29
N VAL A 85 -4.67 -9.14 0.28
CA VAL A 85 -5.79 -8.69 -0.56
C VAL A 85 -6.21 -7.26 -0.22
N GLY A 86 -6.37 -6.97 1.08
CA GLY A 86 -6.73 -5.63 1.55
C GLY A 86 -5.71 -4.57 1.16
N LYS A 87 -4.41 -4.85 1.32
CA LYS A 87 -3.31 -3.93 0.96
C LYS A 87 -3.26 -3.68 -0.53
N ALA A 88 -3.49 -4.71 -1.36
CA ALA A 88 -3.56 -4.56 -2.81
C ALA A 88 -4.68 -3.59 -3.22
N LEU A 89 -5.90 -3.82 -2.71
CA LEU A 89 -7.05 -2.95 -2.96
C LEU A 89 -6.85 -1.53 -2.41
N TRP A 90 -6.28 -1.39 -1.22
CA TRP A 90 -5.98 -0.11 -0.60
C TRP A 90 -4.95 0.68 -1.39
N ALA A 91 -3.86 0.02 -1.81
CA ALA A 91 -2.80 0.63 -2.59
C ALA A 91 -3.34 1.11 -3.93
N HIS A 92 -4.18 0.31 -4.58
CA HIS A 92 -4.87 0.68 -5.81
C HIS A 92 -5.80 1.89 -5.62
N LYS A 93 -6.78 1.78 -4.71
CA LYS A 93 -7.78 2.83 -4.46
C LYS A 93 -7.16 4.16 -4.04
N ARG A 94 -6.04 4.13 -3.30
CA ARG A 94 -5.33 5.33 -2.85
C ARG A 94 -4.17 5.75 -3.78
N LYS A 95 -4.01 5.11 -4.95
CA LYS A 95 -2.96 5.38 -5.93
C LYS A 95 -1.56 5.40 -5.29
N LYS A 96 -1.23 4.33 -4.56
CA LYS A 96 0.03 4.22 -3.82
C LYS A 96 1.16 3.61 -4.64
N ALA A 97 0.84 2.83 -5.67
CA ALA A 97 1.81 2.20 -6.55
C ALA A 97 1.18 1.85 -7.91
N HIS A 98 2.00 1.86 -8.97
CA HIS A 98 1.58 1.40 -10.30
C HIS A 98 1.56 -0.13 -10.44
N MET A 99 2.16 -0.83 -9.48
CA MET A 99 2.28 -2.29 -9.42
C MET A 99 2.20 -2.75 -7.96
N ILE A 100 1.54 -3.88 -7.73
CA ILE A 100 1.53 -4.59 -6.46
C ILE A 100 2.23 -5.92 -6.64
N CYS A 101 3.23 -6.19 -5.79
CA CYS A 101 3.98 -7.42 -5.79
C CYS A 101 3.70 -8.19 -4.49
N GLU A 102 3.19 -9.40 -4.59
CA GLU A 102 3.12 -10.34 -3.47
C GLU A 102 4.34 -11.24 -3.54
N LEU A 103 5.21 -11.15 -2.53
CA LEU A 103 6.39 -12.00 -2.42
C LEU A 103 6.14 -13.07 -1.37
N SER A 104 6.16 -14.33 -1.79
CA SER A 104 5.69 -15.45 -0.99
C SER A 104 6.72 -16.58 -0.99
N PRO A 105 7.05 -17.19 0.16
CA PRO A 105 7.91 -18.36 0.18
C PRO A 105 7.20 -19.56 -0.46
N TYR A 106 7.98 -20.47 -1.02
CA TYR A 106 7.44 -21.71 -1.61
C TYR A 106 6.52 -22.46 -0.64
N ALA A 107 5.40 -22.98 -1.16
CA ALA A 107 4.46 -23.84 -0.44
C ALA A 107 3.82 -23.19 0.80
N CYS A 108 3.80 -21.85 0.87
CA CYS A 108 3.05 -21.13 1.89
C CYS A 108 1.54 -21.19 1.55
N MET A 109 0.87 -22.22 2.06
CA MET A 109 -0.55 -22.48 1.79
C MET A 109 -1.47 -21.24 2.00
N PRO A 110 -1.32 -20.43 3.06
CA PRO A 110 -2.11 -19.21 3.23
C PRO A 110 -1.93 -18.19 2.10
N ASN A 111 -0.72 -18.08 1.54
CA ASN A 111 -0.44 -17.19 0.42
C ASN A 111 -1.00 -17.77 -0.90
N THR A 112 -0.95 -19.09 -1.09
CA THR A 112 -1.62 -19.72 -2.24
C THR A 112 -3.11 -19.40 -2.25
N MET A 113 -3.75 -19.39 -1.08
CA MET A 113 -5.16 -19.01 -0.94
C MET A 113 -5.38 -17.52 -1.25
N SER A 114 -4.50 -16.61 -0.82
CA SER A 114 -4.63 -15.18 -1.13
C SER A 114 -4.44 -14.90 -2.61
N ILE A 115 -3.50 -15.58 -3.28
CA ILE A 115 -3.32 -15.52 -4.74
C ILE A 115 -4.60 -15.98 -5.46
N GLY A 116 -5.22 -17.07 -4.99
CA GLY A 116 -6.50 -17.53 -5.51
C GLY A 116 -7.61 -16.48 -5.35
N ALA A 117 -7.73 -15.84 -4.19
CA ALA A 117 -8.67 -14.75 -3.97
C ALA A 117 -8.39 -13.53 -4.86
N MET A 118 -7.11 -13.22 -5.09
CA MET A 118 -6.69 -12.13 -5.97
C MET A 118 -7.13 -12.34 -7.42
N ALA A 119 -7.32 -13.58 -7.89
CA ALA A 119 -7.89 -13.81 -9.23
C ALA A 119 -9.30 -13.20 -9.37
N GLY A 120 -10.14 -13.32 -8.34
CA GLY A 120 -11.46 -12.68 -8.31
C GLY A 120 -11.35 -11.15 -8.24
N VAL A 121 -10.40 -10.63 -7.46
CA VAL A 121 -10.12 -9.19 -7.37
C VAL A 121 -9.73 -8.64 -8.74
N LEU A 122 -8.81 -9.29 -9.45
CA LEU A 122 -8.36 -8.88 -10.78
C LEU A 122 -9.48 -8.97 -11.83
N GLY A 123 -10.40 -9.92 -11.69
CA GLY A 123 -11.60 -9.97 -12.52
C GLY A 123 -12.50 -8.75 -12.36
N LYS A 124 -12.56 -8.14 -11.16
CA LYS A 124 -13.34 -6.92 -10.90
C LYS A 124 -12.56 -5.63 -11.12
N TYR A 125 -11.25 -5.66 -10.87
CA TYR A 125 -10.34 -4.52 -10.96
C TYR A 125 -9.19 -4.86 -11.93
N PRO A 126 -9.47 -4.99 -13.24
CA PRO A 126 -8.48 -5.37 -14.24
C PRO A 126 -7.33 -4.37 -14.40
N GLU A 127 -7.51 -3.15 -13.91
CA GLU A 127 -6.49 -2.10 -13.90
C GLU A 127 -5.37 -2.36 -12.91
N ILE A 128 -5.58 -3.22 -11.91
CA ILE A 128 -4.56 -3.58 -10.92
C ILE A 128 -3.46 -4.41 -11.61
N LEU A 129 -2.25 -3.88 -11.65
CA LEU A 129 -1.07 -4.63 -12.07
C LEU A 129 -0.53 -5.42 -10.88
N TYR A 130 -0.80 -6.72 -10.87
CA TYR A 130 -0.46 -7.62 -9.76
C TYR A 130 0.55 -8.69 -10.17
N ALA A 131 1.61 -8.87 -9.38
CA ALA A 131 2.60 -9.93 -9.54
C ALA A 131 2.69 -10.80 -8.29
N PRO A 132 2.15 -12.03 -8.33
CA PRO A 132 2.45 -13.04 -7.33
C PRO A 132 3.79 -13.72 -7.67
N LEU A 133 4.79 -13.53 -6.81
CA LEU A 133 6.12 -14.10 -6.94
C LEU A 133 6.36 -15.11 -5.82
N GLU A 134 6.46 -16.37 -6.21
CA GLU A 134 6.81 -17.45 -5.28
C GLU A 134 8.32 -17.69 -5.32
N ILE A 135 8.97 -17.53 -4.18
CA ILE A 135 10.42 -17.71 -4.04
C ILE A 135 10.71 -19.15 -3.66
N LYS A 136 11.32 -19.88 -4.60
CA LYS A 136 11.93 -21.19 -4.38
C LYS A 136 13.44 -21.09 -4.55
N GLY A 137 14.18 -21.90 -3.81
CA GLY A 137 15.65 -21.91 -3.86
C GLY A 137 16.23 -22.33 -5.22
N ASP A 138 15.45 -22.99 -6.08
CA ASP A 138 15.83 -23.55 -7.38
C ASP A 138 15.16 -22.84 -8.59
N ALA A 139 14.40 -21.75 -8.36
CA ALA A 139 13.52 -21.16 -9.37
C ALA A 139 13.89 -19.72 -9.80
N GLU A 140 15.17 -19.36 -9.77
CA GLU A 140 15.65 -17.99 -10.07
C GLU A 140 15.19 -17.48 -11.45
N VAL A 141 15.30 -18.29 -12.49
CA VAL A 141 14.99 -17.90 -13.88
C VAL A 141 13.49 -17.62 -14.08
N HIS A 142 12.62 -18.40 -13.41
CA HIS A 142 11.17 -18.20 -13.47
C HIS A 142 10.72 -16.95 -12.73
N ALA A 143 11.40 -16.60 -11.63
CA ALA A 143 11.16 -15.35 -10.93
C ALA A 143 11.62 -14.16 -11.79
N LEU A 144 12.82 -14.24 -12.38
CA LEU A 144 13.42 -13.14 -13.13
C LEU A 144 12.54 -12.70 -14.33
N SER A 145 12.13 -13.64 -15.17
CA SER A 145 11.34 -13.33 -16.38
C SER A 145 9.97 -12.71 -16.06
N ARG A 146 9.27 -13.23 -15.04
CA ARG A 146 7.98 -12.66 -14.58
C ARG A 146 8.16 -11.27 -13.98
N CYS A 147 9.19 -11.08 -13.14
CA CYS A 147 9.54 -9.78 -12.60
C CYS A 147 9.80 -8.76 -13.71
N GLN A 148 10.64 -9.11 -14.69
CA GLN A 148 11.00 -8.22 -15.79
C GLN A 148 9.79 -7.74 -16.56
N MET A 149 8.87 -8.66 -16.92
CA MET A 149 7.66 -8.31 -17.66
C MET A 149 6.79 -7.32 -16.87
N VAL A 150 6.48 -7.63 -15.60
CA VAL A 150 5.57 -6.78 -14.81
C VAL A 150 6.23 -5.45 -14.43
N LEU A 151 7.54 -5.44 -14.13
CA LEU A 151 8.28 -4.20 -13.88
C LEU A 151 8.38 -3.33 -15.13
N THR A 152 8.49 -3.91 -16.32
CA THR A 152 8.49 -3.16 -17.58
C THR A 152 7.14 -2.46 -17.80
N GLU A 153 6.04 -3.16 -17.56
CA GLU A 153 4.69 -2.55 -17.63
C GLU A 153 4.50 -1.48 -16.54
N ALA A 154 4.95 -1.74 -15.31
CA ALA A 154 4.90 -0.77 -14.22
C ALA A 154 5.68 0.52 -14.58
N ARG A 155 6.88 0.38 -15.13
CA ARG A 155 7.71 1.49 -15.63
C ARG A 155 6.99 2.26 -16.72
N ARG A 156 6.39 1.58 -17.69
CA ARG A 156 5.63 2.21 -18.78
C ARG A 156 4.46 3.04 -18.24
N ARG A 157 3.67 2.50 -17.30
CA ARG A 157 2.57 3.22 -16.66
C ARG A 157 3.04 4.45 -15.88
N ALA A 158 4.15 4.32 -15.14
CA ALA A 158 4.73 5.44 -14.40
C ALA A 158 5.25 6.55 -15.33
N GLN A 159 5.88 6.18 -16.45
CA GLN A 159 6.37 7.11 -17.46
C GLN A 159 5.20 7.83 -18.16
N THR A 160 4.17 7.09 -18.55
CA THR A 160 2.97 7.66 -19.20
C THR A 160 2.27 8.65 -18.28
N GLU A 161 2.05 8.30 -17.00
CA GLU A 161 1.44 9.21 -16.02
C GLU A 161 2.27 10.48 -15.80
N PHE A 162 3.61 10.37 -15.88
CA PHE A 162 4.50 11.52 -15.75
C PHE A 162 4.41 12.45 -16.96
N GLU A 163 4.42 11.89 -18.18
CA GLU A 163 4.27 12.63 -19.44
C GLU A 163 2.92 13.36 -19.50
N GLU A 164 1.83 12.67 -19.16
CA GLU A 164 0.49 13.27 -19.05
C GLU A 164 0.47 14.48 -18.09
N VAL A 165 1.19 14.38 -16.97
CA VAL A 165 1.27 15.47 -15.99
C VAL A 165 2.09 16.64 -16.51
N LEU A 166 3.18 16.40 -17.24
CA LEU A 166 3.95 17.47 -17.88
C LEU A 166 3.06 18.25 -18.86
N GLU A 167 2.33 17.52 -19.72
CA GLU A 167 1.35 18.12 -20.65
C GLU A 167 0.27 18.92 -19.92
N GLN A 168 -0.34 18.36 -18.87
CA GLN A 168 -1.39 19.02 -18.09
C GLN A 168 -0.92 20.30 -17.39
N THR A 169 0.33 20.32 -16.94
CA THR A 169 0.90 21.47 -16.21
C THR A 169 1.54 22.50 -17.14
N GLY A 170 1.81 22.14 -18.40
CA GLY A 170 2.57 22.94 -19.34
C GLY A 170 4.05 23.10 -18.96
N LEU A 171 4.55 22.25 -18.06
CA LEU A 171 5.96 22.23 -17.68
C LEU A 171 6.69 21.17 -18.51
N ASP A 172 7.90 21.50 -18.98
CA ASP A 172 8.86 20.50 -19.42
C ASP A 172 9.72 20.00 -18.24
N ALA A 173 10.47 18.93 -18.48
CA ALA A 173 11.29 18.29 -17.44
C ALA A 173 12.42 19.19 -16.93
N ASP A 174 12.98 20.05 -17.77
CA ASP A 174 14.10 20.93 -17.40
C ASP A 174 13.62 22.10 -16.55
N SER A 175 12.51 22.74 -16.93
CA SER A 175 11.80 23.75 -16.14
C SER A 175 11.37 23.20 -14.77
N ALA A 176 10.94 21.93 -14.72
CA ALA A 176 10.60 21.28 -13.46
C ALA A 176 11.84 21.08 -12.56
N ARG A 177 13.01 20.75 -13.13
CA ARG A 177 14.28 20.64 -12.39
C ARG A 177 14.74 22.00 -11.86
N GLU A 178 14.72 23.04 -12.68
CA GLU A 178 15.09 24.40 -12.25
C GLU A 178 14.21 24.88 -11.09
N ARG A 179 12.90 24.63 -11.17
CA ARG A 179 11.97 24.95 -10.07
C ARG A 179 12.25 24.13 -8.82
N LEU A 180 12.67 22.87 -8.96
CA LEU A 180 13.03 22.03 -7.82
C LEU A 180 14.30 22.55 -7.12
N GLU A 181 15.31 22.93 -7.90
CA GLU A 181 16.57 23.49 -7.38
C GLU A 181 16.36 24.83 -6.67
N ALA A 182 15.36 25.60 -7.10
CA ALA A 182 14.93 26.83 -6.43
C ALA A 182 14.20 26.61 -5.08
N LEU A 183 13.97 25.36 -4.65
CA LEU A 183 13.34 25.02 -3.35
C LEU A 183 14.38 24.48 -2.36
N PRO A 184 14.92 25.32 -1.45
CA PRO A 184 15.93 24.89 -0.46
C PRO A 184 15.48 23.71 0.42
N GLN A 185 14.18 23.62 0.71
CA GLN A 185 13.62 22.51 1.48
C GLN A 185 13.68 21.16 0.76
N ALA A 186 13.67 21.15 -0.59
CA ALA A 186 13.71 19.93 -1.39
C ALA A 186 15.09 19.26 -1.40
N ALA A 187 16.15 20.00 -1.03
CA ALA A 187 17.49 19.45 -0.85
C ALA A 187 17.61 18.55 0.39
N ARG A 188 16.62 18.54 1.30
CA ARG A 188 16.64 17.67 2.48
C ARG A 188 16.28 16.23 2.07
N ALA A 189 17.11 15.27 2.46
CA ALA A 189 16.90 13.85 2.16
C ALA A 189 15.55 13.30 2.66
N THR A 190 14.98 13.88 3.72
CA THR A 190 13.69 13.49 4.29
C THR A 190 12.52 14.35 3.80
N TRP A 191 12.71 15.21 2.80
CA TRP A 191 11.62 16.04 2.29
C TRP A 191 10.54 15.18 1.62
N PRO A 192 9.30 15.17 2.15
CA PRO A 192 8.25 14.36 1.57
C PRO A 192 7.64 15.07 0.36
N VAL A 193 7.65 14.42 -0.80
CA VAL A 193 6.94 14.93 -1.98
C VAL A 193 5.43 14.97 -1.69
N PRO A 194 4.77 16.14 -1.72
CA PRO A 194 3.35 16.24 -1.39
C PRO A 194 2.47 15.48 -2.39
N ARG A 195 1.51 14.72 -1.89
CA ARG A 195 0.55 14.00 -2.75
C ARG A 195 -0.44 14.97 -3.38
N ARG A 196 -0.47 15.00 -4.70
CA ARG A 196 -1.36 15.81 -5.55
C ARG A 196 -2.39 14.99 -6.32
N GLY A 197 -2.43 13.67 -6.12
CA GLY A 197 -3.47 12.78 -6.66
C GLY A 197 -3.02 11.85 -7.79
N ALA A 198 -1.76 11.97 -8.21
CA ALA A 198 -1.10 11.00 -9.08
C ALA A 198 -0.60 9.81 -8.25
N THR A 199 -0.26 8.72 -8.94
CA THR A 199 0.29 7.50 -8.35
C THR A 199 1.79 7.66 -8.09
N GLY A 200 2.55 8.13 -9.09
CA GLY A 200 4.00 8.26 -9.07
C GLY A 200 4.52 9.46 -8.32
N THR A 201 5.69 9.30 -7.69
CA THR A 201 6.37 10.38 -6.97
C THR A 201 6.75 11.54 -7.89
N ALA A 202 7.29 11.26 -9.09
CA ALA A 202 7.68 12.28 -10.06
C ALA A 202 6.48 13.11 -10.55
N ALA A 203 5.37 12.45 -10.88
CA ALA A 203 4.12 13.11 -11.27
C ALA A 203 3.57 14.01 -10.15
N ASN A 204 3.55 13.51 -8.91
CA ASN A 204 3.15 14.31 -7.75
C ASN A 204 4.07 15.53 -7.51
N LEU A 205 5.37 15.38 -7.78
CA LEU A 205 6.35 16.47 -7.67
C LEU A 205 6.06 17.58 -8.68
N VAL A 206 5.90 17.25 -9.95
CA VAL A 206 5.59 18.24 -11.01
C VAL A 206 4.28 18.97 -10.69
N LEU A 207 3.24 18.24 -10.30
CA LEU A 207 1.98 18.84 -9.85
C LEU A 207 2.18 19.78 -8.65
N HIS A 208 3.06 19.42 -7.71
CA HIS A 208 3.37 20.26 -6.56
C HIS A 208 4.06 21.56 -7.00
N LEU A 209 5.05 21.49 -7.88
CA LEU A 209 5.77 22.64 -8.44
C LEU A 209 4.87 23.55 -9.29
N ALA A 210 3.87 22.97 -9.97
CA ALA A 210 2.86 23.69 -10.72
C ALA A 210 1.72 24.26 -9.84
N GLY A 211 1.66 23.90 -8.56
CA GLY A 211 0.55 24.29 -7.68
C GLY A 211 -0.79 23.63 -8.04
N MET A 212 -0.77 22.54 -8.81
CA MET A 212 -1.95 21.86 -9.36
C MET A 212 -2.30 20.58 -8.60
N ARG A 213 -3.49 20.03 -8.88
CA ARG A 213 -3.90 18.68 -8.49
C ARG A 213 -4.07 17.83 -9.75
N TYR A 214 -3.79 16.54 -9.62
CA TYR A 214 -3.91 15.58 -10.72
C TYR A 214 -5.34 15.57 -11.25
N ARG A 215 -5.48 15.67 -12.57
CA ARG A 215 -6.73 15.45 -13.28
C ARG A 215 -6.55 14.18 -14.10
N ALA A 216 -7.30 13.14 -13.76
CA ALA A 216 -7.32 11.96 -14.61
C ALA A 216 -7.89 12.38 -15.95
N SER A 217 -7.20 12.06 -17.05
CA SER A 217 -7.77 12.16 -18.38
C SER A 217 -9.02 11.28 -18.41
N ALA A 218 -10.14 11.83 -18.86
CA ALA A 218 -11.34 11.03 -19.08
C ALA A 218 -11.02 10.05 -20.23
N ALA A 219 -10.91 8.77 -19.90
CA ALA A 219 -10.88 7.70 -20.88
C ALA A 219 -12.30 7.40 -21.37
#